data_AF-A0A658NLM6-F1
#
_entry.id   AF-A0A658NLM6-F1
#
_cell.length_a   1.000
_cell.length_b   1.000
_cell.length_c   1.000
_cell.angle_alpha   90.00
_cell.angle_beta   90.00
_cell.angle_gamma   90.00
#
_symmetry.space_group_name_H-M   'P 1'
#
loop_
_entity.id
_entity.type
_entity.pdbx_description
1 polymer ?
#
loop_
_entity_poly.entity_id
_entity_poly.type
_entity_poly.pdbx_seq_one_letter_code
_entity_poly.pdbx_strand_id
1 'polypeptide(L)'
;KAFDLSQAACDTVKAEGVSIATSAIDAASTADVVVSMLPASAHVEALYLGKDGHPGLLDILPAGALIIDCSTIAAASAQKVGTAAQA
;
A
#
# COMPACT_ATOMS: atom_id res chain seq x y z
N LYS A 1 0.80 3.83 11.00
CA LYS A 1 -0.40 2.97 11.19
C LYS A 1 -0.24 1.74 10.30
N ALA A 2 -0.95 0.64 10.55
CA ALA A 2 -0.92 -0.55 9.70
C ALA A 2 -2.33 -1.00 9.30
N PHE A 3 -2.46 -1.73 8.20
CA PHE A 3 -3.70 -2.35 7.74
C PHE A 3 -3.37 -3.66 7.05
N ASP A 4 -4.18 -4.69 7.28
CA ASP A 4 -4.17 -5.96 6.56
C ASP A 4 -5.61 -6.50 6.50
N LEU A 5 -5.94 -7.29 5.47
CA LEU A 5 -7.24 -7.98 5.39
C LEU A 5 -7.33 -9.12 6.41
N SER A 6 -6.20 -9.65 6.86
CA SER A 6 -6.08 -10.63 7.92
C SER A 6 -6.22 -9.97 9.28
N GLN A 7 -7.33 -10.25 9.97
CA GLN A 7 -7.54 -9.80 11.35
C GLN A 7 -6.42 -10.29 12.28
N ALA A 8 -5.94 -11.53 12.09
CA ALA A 8 -4.86 -12.08 12.90
C ALA A 8 -3.53 -11.31 12.73
N ALA A 9 -3.22 -10.85 11.51
CA ALA A 9 -2.04 -10.02 11.26
C ALA A 9 -2.17 -8.66 11.95
N CYS A 10 -3.35 -8.04 11.85
CA CYS A 10 -3.67 -6.80 12.56
C CYS A 10 -3.53 -6.96 14.08
N ASP A 11 -4.07 -8.03 14.65
CA ASP A 11 -4.03 -8.27 16.09
C ASP A 11 -2.59 -8.47 16.59
N THR A 12 -1.77 -9.15 15.80
CA THR A 12 -0.35 -9.38 16.11
C THR A 12 0.41 -8.06 16.27
N VAL A 13 0.36 -7.19 15.25
CA VAL A 13 1.10 -5.92 15.31
C VAL A 13 0.44 -4.91 16.26
N LYS A 14 -0.86 -5.01 16.49
CA LYS A 14 -1.56 -4.23 17.53
C LYS A 14 -1.04 -4.57 18.93
N ALA A 15 -0.78 -5.85 19.21
CA ALA A 15 -0.19 -6.26 20.48
C ALA A 15 1.23 -5.68 20.69
N GLU A 16 1.94 -5.37 19.60
CA GLU A 16 3.23 -4.68 19.59
C GLU A 16 3.11 -3.15 19.65
N GLY A 17 1.89 -2.60 19.77
CA GLY A 17 1.62 -1.16 19.90
C GLY A 17 1.36 -0.44 18.59
N VAL A 18 1.26 -1.14 17.46
CA VAL A 18 0.95 -0.53 16.17
C VAL A 18 -0.53 -0.13 16.10
N SER A 19 -0.79 1.12 15.74
CA SER A 19 -2.15 1.60 15.47
C SER A 19 -2.70 0.98 14.18
N ILE A 20 -3.83 0.28 14.26
CA ILE A 20 -4.51 -0.35 13.12
C ILE A 20 -5.48 0.64 12.47
N ALA A 21 -5.33 0.83 11.16
CA ALA A 21 -6.20 1.65 10.33
C ALA A 21 -7.40 0.85 9.82
N THR A 22 -8.42 1.55 9.34
CA THR A 22 -9.65 0.94 8.82
C THR A 22 -9.56 0.51 7.35
N SER A 23 -8.55 1.01 6.63
CA SER A 23 -8.26 0.68 5.24
C SER A 23 -6.81 0.99 4.89
N ALA A 24 -6.34 0.51 3.74
CA ALA A 24 -5.02 0.88 3.22
C ALA A 24 -4.91 2.40 2.96
N ILE A 25 -5.99 3.04 2.51
CA ILE A 25 -6.04 4.50 2.32
C ILE A 25 -5.84 5.21 3.66
N ASP A 26 -6.61 4.88 4.70
CA ASP A 26 -6.46 5.48 6.05
C ASP A 26 -5.07 5.22 6.66
N ALA A 27 -4.46 4.07 6.36
CA ALA A 27 -3.09 3.78 6.77
C ALA A 27 -2.06 4.72 6.12
N ALA A 28 -2.31 5.15 4.88
CA ALA A 28 -1.35 5.81 4.00
C ALA A 28 -1.56 7.33 3.82
N SER A 29 -2.78 7.87 3.99
CA SER A 29 -3.14 9.26 3.62
C SER A 29 -2.26 10.37 4.24
N THR A 30 -1.53 10.07 5.32
CA THR A 30 -0.65 11.03 6.02
C THR A 30 0.75 10.48 6.23
N ALA A 31 1.11 9.40 5.55
CA ALA A 31 2.37 8.72 5.74
C ALA A 31 3.46 9.31 4.84
N ASP A 32 4.58 9.72 5.44
CA ASP A 32 5.79 10.11 4.69
C ASP A 32 6.50 8.90 4.06
N VAL A 33 6.27 7.70 4.63
CA VAL A 33 6.84 6.43 4.14
C VAL A 33 5.76 5.35 4.18
N VAL A 34 5.57 4.65 3.07
CA VAL A 34 4.66 3.51 2.95
C VAL A 34 5.43 2.26 2.55
N VAL A 35 5.26 1.19 3.35
CA VAL A 35 5.80 -0.14 3.07
C VAL A 35 4.64 -1.09 2.76
N SER A 36 4.70 -1.81 1.64
CA SER A 36 3.71 -2.83 1.27
C SER A 36 4.34 -4.21 1.08
N MET A 37 3.55 -5.25 1.33
CA MET A 37 3.91 -6.64 1.08
C MET A 37 2.64 -7.40 0.70
N LEU A 38 2.40 -7.60 -0.59
CA LEU A 38 1.18 -8.19 -1.14
C LEU A 38 1.47 -9.47 -1.92
N PRO A 39 0.51 -10.40 -2.02
CA PRO A 39 0.79 -11.74 -2.52
C PRO A 39 0.89 -11.87 -4.05
N ALA A 40 0.46 -10.86 -4.82
CA ALA A 40 0.49 -10.94 -6.30
C ALA A 40 0.49 -9.57 -6.98
N SER A 41 0.98 -9.53 -8.23
CA SER A 41 0.97 -8.36 -9.12
C SER A 41 -0.36 -7.61 -9.15
N ALA A 42 -1.48 -8.34 -9.30
CA ALA A 42 -2.81 -7.71 -9.39
C ALA A 42 -3.21 -6.95 -8.12
N HIS A 43 -2.76 -7.41 -6.95
CA HIS A 43 -3.02 -6.72 -5.68
C HIS A 43 -2.18 -5.45 -5.56
N VAL A 44 -0.92 -5.49 -5.98
CA VAL A 44 -0.03 -4.30 -5.99
C VAL A 44 -0.57 -3.24 -6.94
N GLU A 45 -0.92 -3.62 -8.17
CA GLU A 45 -1.49 -2.66 -9.13
C GLU A 45 -2.80 -2.07 -8.63
N ALA A 46 -3.71 -2.87 -8.08
CA ALA A 46 -4.96 -2.36 -7.51
C ALA A 46 -4.74 -1.45 -6.29
N LEU A 47 -3.76 -1.77 -5.42
CA LEU A 47 -3.43 -0.96 -4.25
C LEU A 47 -2.92 0.42 -4.69
N TYR A 48 -1.95 0.47 -5.60
CA TYR A 48 -1.27 1.72 -5.96
C TYR A 48 -2.00 2.54 -7.02
N LEU A 49 -2.57 1.89 -8.04
CA LEU A 49 -3.16 2.54 -9.23
C LEU A 49 -4.69 2.62 -9.16
N GLY A 50 -5.30 1.99 -8.16
CA GLY A 50 -6.73 1.87 -8.07
C GLY A 50 -7.30 0.75 -8.95
N LYS A 51 -8.57 0.45 -8.73
CA LYS A 51 -9.31 -0.59 -9.48
C LYS A 51 -10.80 -0.34 -9.39
N ASP A 52 -11.53 -0.66 -10.46
CA ASP A 52 -13.01 -0.62 -10.51
C ASP A 52 -13.61 0.74 -10.09
N GLY A 53 -12.93 1.84 -10.45
CA GLY A 53 -13.35 3.20 -10.11
C GLY A 53 -12.99 3.67 -8.70
N HIS A 54 -12.28 2.85 -7.92
CA HIS A 54 -11.72 3.23 -6.63
C HIS A 54 -10.30 3.80 -6.80
N PRO A 55 -9.95 4.90 -6.09
CA PRO A 55 -8.61 5.48 -6.14
C PRO A 55 -7.56 4.54 -5.55
N GLY A 56 -6.35 4.61 -6.08
CA GLY A 56 -5.17 3.96 -5.54
C GLY A 56 -4.46 4.82 -4.51
N LEU A 57 -3.42 4.26 -3.88
CA LEU A 57 -2.59 5.03 -2.95
C LEU A 57 -1.91 6.23 -3.64
N LEU A 58 -1.53 6.11 -4.92
CA LEU A 58 -0.87 7.22 -5.62
C LEU A 58 -1.76 8.46 -5.77
N ASP A 59 -3.09 8.32 -5.70
CA ASP A 59 -4.03 9.44 -5.79
C ASP A 59 -4.12 10.27 -4.49
N ILE A 60 -3.66 9.71 -3.36
CA ILE A 60 -3.88 10.29 -2.02
C ILE A 60 -2.59 10.50 -1.23
N LEU A 61 -1.47 9.93 -1.69
CA LEU A 61 -0.21 10.02 -0.96
C LEU A 61 0.31 11.47 -0.95
N PRO A 62 0.91 11.92 0.17
CA PRO A 62 1.58 13.20 0.21
C PRO A 62 2.67 13.32 -0.86
N ALA A 63 2.83 14.51 -1.43
CA ALA A 63 3.93 14.78 -2.34
C ALA A 63 5.28 14.52 -1.64
N GLY A 64 6.13 13.71 -2.29
CA GLY A 64 7.43 13.32 -1.74
C GLY A 64 7.39 12.11 -0.79
N ALA A 65 6.25 11.45 -0.60
CA ALA A 65 6.17 10.21 0.16
C ALA A 65 7.06 9.12 -0.46
N LEU A 66 7.82 8.41 0.38
CA LEU A 66 8.65 7.28 -0.05
C LEU A 66 7.82 6.00 -0.07
N ILE A 67 7.81 5.32 -1.20
CA ILE A 67 7.12 4.04 -1.39
C ILE A 67 8.15 2.91 -1.44
N ILE A 68 7.94 1.89 -0.61
CA ILE A 68 8.76 0.67 -0.57
C ILE A 68 7.81 -0.53 -0.77
N ASP A 69 7.76 -1.05 -2.00
CA ASP A 69 7.05 -2.29 -2.28
C ASP A 69 7.99 -3.49 -2.11
N CYS A 70 7.71 -4.34 -1.12
CA CYS A 70 8.47 -5.55 -0.84
C CYS A 70 7.82 -6.81 -1.44
N SER A 71 6.76 -6.66 -2.22
CA SER A 71 6.02 -7.76 -2.83
C SER A 71 6.85 -8.53 -3.87
N THR A 72 6.63 -9.84 -3.96
CA THR A 72 7.19 -10.64 -5.07
C THR A 72 6.23 -10.58 -6.26
N ILE A 73 6.56 -9.76 -7.26
CA ILE A 73 5.70 -9.49 -8.42
C ILE A 73 6.46 -9.56 -9.75
N ALA A 74 5.71 -9.58 -10.86
CA ALA A 74 6.31 -9.47 -12.18
C ALA A 74 7.03 -8.12 -12.36
N ALA A 75 8.20 -8.14 -13.00
CA ALA A 75 8.98 -6.92 -13.26
C ALA A 75 8.18 -5.84 -13.99
N ALA A 76 7.31 -6.23 -14.93
CA ALA A 76 6.45 -5.30 -15.66
C ALA A 76 5.46 -4.56 -14.73
N SER A 77 4.88 -5.25 -13.74
CA SER A 77 4.00 -4.63 -12.74
C SER A 77 4.77 -3.64 -11.86
N ALA A 78 5.96 -4.04 -11.40
CA ALA A 78 6.82 -3.16 -10.60
C ALA A 78 7.20 -1.87 -11.38
N GLN A 79 7.58 -2.01 -12.65
CA GLN A 79 7.90 -0.88 -13.52
C GLN A 79 6.69 0.03 -13.79
N LYS A 80 5.52 -0.56 -14.02
CA LYS A 80 4.27 0.18 -14.23
C LYS A 80 3.93 1.05 -13.03
N VAL A 81 3.94 0.47 -11.82
CA VAL A 81 3.68 1.21 -10.58
C VAL A 81 4.77 2.24 -10.31
N GLY A 82 6.04 1.87 -10.47
CA GLY A 82 7.17 2.78 -10.26
C GLY A 82 7.19 3.98 -11.22
N THR A 83 6.71 3.80 -12.45
CA THR A 83 6.56 4.90 -13.43
C THR A 83 5.40 5.81 -13.04
N ALA A 84 4.26 5.24 -12.65
CA ALA A 84 3.11 6.01 -12.19
C ALA A 84 3.43 6.85 -10.94
N ALA A 85 4.26 6.33 -10.03
CA ALA A 85 4.67 7.03 -8.81
C ALA A 85 5.64 8.21 -9.03
N GLN A 86 6.22 8.35 -10.23
CA GLN A 86 7.13 9.44 -10.58
C GLN A 86 6.43 10.61 -11.28
N ALA A 87 5.17 10.42 -11.70
CA ALA A 87 4.38 11.40 -12.44
C ALA A 87 3.70 12.40 -11.49
#